data_AF-A0AAU9TDH3-F1
#
_entry.id   AF-A0AAU9TDH3-F1
#
_cell.length_a   1.000
_cell.length_b   1.000
_cell.length_c   1.000
_cell.angle_alpha   90.00
_cell.angle_beta   90.00
_cell.angle_gamma   90.00
#
_symmetry.space_group_name_H-M   'P 1'
#
loop_
_entity.id
_entity.type
_entity.pdbx_description
1 polymer ?
#
loop_
_entity_poly.entity_id
_entity_poly.type
_entity_poly.pdbx_seq_one_letter_code
_entity_poly.pdbx_strand_id
1 'polypeptide(L)'
;MPVTVVGSGNWGSVAAKLIASNALKLPSFHDEVRMWVFEEVLPNGEKLTDAINKTNENVKYLPGIKLGSNVVADPDLENAVKEANMLVFVTPHQFMDGICKKLSGKITGDVEAISLVKGMEVKKDGPRMISSLISKQLGVNCCVLMGANIANEIALEKFSEATVGYRESREIADTWVQLFSTPYFMVTAVHDVEGVELCGTLKNVVAIAAGFVDGLEMGNNTKAAIMRIGLREMRALSKLLFPSVKDSTFFESCVGGRNRRVAEAFAQSGGKRSFDELEAEMLQGQKLQGVSTAREVYEVLNYCGWLEMFPLFATVHQICIGRLKPEAIVHYREQKVFNFLFPVVFRSPAIPIYGDFSPSHLGLTVAMTKRAAEEAPPSPDSSGIGSKILGYYRDQIQSLARRMHLTSQLRDKNSLIDGEVEEDIQLLMKSDPSLMKDIASKYTNDVVARLDNMREQLEKLLDNVATTCRTMSRGEKRDLQKSIKELPGENLKRVIEIIKDHYVASGKEFSDEVIVNMEEEDSIMVSRLHFCVGAVKNARKLAS
;
A
#
# COMPACT_ATOMS: atom_id res chain seq x y z
N MET A 1 16.61 32.03 -6.21
CA MET A 1 15.89 30.78 -6.55
C MET A 1 14.42 31.09 -6.82
N PRO A 2 13.91 30.93 -8.05
CA PRO A 2 12.49 31.00 -8.37
C PRO A 2 11.74 29.79 -7.80
N VAL A 3 10.55 30.04 -7.24
CA VAL A 3 9.71 29.01 -6.61
C VAL A 3 8.40 28.90 -7.36
N THR A 4 7.97 27.67 -7.63
CA THR A 4 6.66 27.38 -8.23
C THR A 4 5.86 26.42 -7.36
N VAL A 5 4.61 26.81 -7.08
CA VAL A 5 3.60 25.97 -6.42
C VAL A 5 2.76 25.26 -7.47
N VAL A 6 2.91 23.95 -7.59
CA VAL A 6 2.14 23.08 -8.47
C VAL A 6 0.87 22.65 -7.72
N GLY A 7 -0.15 23.49 -7.79
CA GLY A 7 -1.48 23.25 -7.21
C GLY A 7 -2.07 24.50 -6.55
N SER A 8 -3.35 24.78 -6.84
CA SER A 8 -4.06 25.99 -6.41
C SER A 8 -5.24 25.73 -5.48
N GLY A 9 -5.35 24.52 -4.92
CA GLY A 9 -6.40 24.20 -3.96
C GLY A 9 -6.25 24.98 -2.65
N ASN A 10 -7.08 24.63 -1.67
CA ASN A 10 -7.10 25.29 -0.37
C ASN A 10 -5.72 25.29 0.31
N TRP A 11 -5.01 24.16 0.35
CA TRP A 11 -3.64 24.10 0.90
C TRP A 11 -2.57 24.67 -0.04
N GLY A 12 -2.77 24.58 -1.36
CA GLY A 12 -1.85 25.19 -2.33
C GLY A 12 -1.82 26.71 -2.24
N SER A 13 -2.98 27.33 -2.01
CA SER A 13 -3.11 28.77 -1.77
C SER A 13 -2.42 29.19 -0.46
N VAL A 14 -2.53 28.40 0.61
CA VAL A 14 -1.83 28.66 1.87
C VAL A 14 -0.32 28.49 1.73
N ALA A 15 0.13 27.45 1.01
CA ALA A 15 1.54 27.26 0.71
C ALA A 15 2.10 28.46 -0.07
N ALA A 16 1.40 28.90 -1.13
CA ALA A 16 1.78 30.10 -1.90
C ALA A 16 1.86 31.34 -1.00
N LYS A 17 0.90 31.56 -0.10
CA LYS A 17 0.92 32.67 0.88
C LYS A 17 2.17 32.65 1.78
N LEU A 18 2.48 31.50 2.37
CA LEU A 18 3.63 31.34 3.26
C LEU A 18 4.95 31.62 2.50
N ILE A 19 5.11 30.95 1.36
CA ILE A 19 6.28 31.07 0.50
C ILE A 19 6.45 32.51 0.02
N ALA A 20 5.39 33.15 -0.47
CA ALA A 20 5.42 34.52 -0.97
C ALA A 20 5.81 35.53 0.10
N SER A 21 5.30 35.38 1.32
CA SER A 21 5.70 36.22 2.46
C SER A 21 7.19 36.06 2.81
N ASN A 22 7.73 34.84 2.70
CA ASN A 22 9.12 34.56 3.07
C ASN A 22 10.10 34.88 1.95
N ALA A 23 9.73 34.66 0.68
CA ALA A 23 10.53 34.99 -0.48
C ALA A 23 10.93 36.48 -0.50
N LEU A 24 10.00 37.38 -0.15
CA LEU A 24 10.26 38.82 -0.02
C LEU A 24 11.29 39.19 1.07
N LYS A 25 11.51 38.30 2.06
CA LYS A 25 12.39 38.55 3.20
C LYS A 25 13.74 37.86 3.05
N LEU A 26 13.82 36.81 2.22
CA LEU A 26 14.97 35.94 2.10
C LEU A 26 15.72 36.24 0.79
N PRO A 27 16.95 36.80 0.84
CA PRO A 27 17.65 37.28 -0.35
C PRO A 27 18.04 36.18 -1.34
N SER A 28 18.00 34.91 -0.92
CA SER A 28 18.29 33.75 -1.76
C SER A 28 17.14 33.39 -2.72
N PHE A 29 15.98 34.02 -2.59
CA PHE A 29 14.75 33.72 -3.36
C PHE A 29 14.37 34.88 -4.26
N HIS A 30 13.70 34.58 -5.37
CA HIS A 30 13.06 35.63 -6.16
C HIS A 30 11.77 36.06 -5.47
N ASP A 31 11.44 37.35 -5.55
CA ASP A 31 10.19 37.87 -4.98
C ASP A 31 8.97 37.18 -5.61
N GLU A 32 8.97 36.98 -6.93
CA GLU A 32 7.86 36.32 -7.64
C GLU A 32 7.75 34.84 -7.27
N VAL A 33 6.54 34.43 -6.84
CA VAL A 33 6.16 33.03 -6.62
C VAL A 33 5.08 32.65 -7.61
N ARG A 34 5.39 31.73 -8.52
CA ARG A 34 4.41 31.22 -9.47
C ARG A 34 3.52 30.17 -8.81
N MET A 35 2.24 30.16 -9.16
CA MET A 35 1.29 29.16 -8.72
C MET A 35 0.55 28.63 -9.94
N TRP A 36 0.74 27.35 -10.25
CA TRP A 36 -0.05 26.70 -11.27
C TRP A 36 -1.49 26.51 -10.79
N VAL A 37 -2.43 27.02 -11.58
CA VAL A 37 -3.86 26.96 -11.34
C VAL A 37 -4.50 26.17 -12.46
N PHE A 38 -5.15 25.04 -12.17
CA PHE A 38 -5.99 24.41 -13.18
C PHE A 38 -7.13 25.38 -13.54
N GLU A 39 -7.23 25.77 -14.82
CA GLU A 39 -8.11 26.86 -15.21
C GLU A 39 -9.58 26.51 -14.99
N GLU A 40 -10.29 27.43 -14.36
CA GLU A 40 -11.72 27.31 -14.08
C GLU A 40 -12.40 28.66 -14.35
N VAL A 41 -13.65 28.62 -14.80
CA VAL A 41 -14.46 29.83 -15.00
C VAL A 41 -15.35 30.03 -13.79
N LEU A 42 -15.25 31.20 -13.16
CA LEU A 42 -16.07 31.61 -12.02
C LEU A 42 -17.52 31.89 -12.47
N PRO A 43 -18.51 31.89 -11.55
CA PRO A 43 -19.92 32.15 -11.90
C PRO A 43 -20.17 33.49 -12.60
N ASN A 44 -19.27 34.47 -12.42
CA ASN A 44 -19.32 35.78 -13.08
C ASN A 44 -18.70 35.78 -14.50
N GLY A 45 -18.22 34.63 -15.00
CA GLY A 45 -17.59 34.48 -16.31
C GLY A 45 -16.09 34.80 -16.35
N GLU A 46 -15.50 35.23 -15.24
CA GLU A 46 -14.07 35.53 -15.13
C GLU A 46 -13.25 34.23 -14.98
N LYS A 47 -12.06 34.17 -15.59
CA LYS A 47 -11.12 33.07 -15.34
C LYS A 47 -10.58 33.16 -13.92
N LEU A 48 -10.43 32.03 -13.25
CA LEU A 48 -9.92 31.98 -11.87
C LEU A 48 -8.51 32.57 -11.77
N THR A 49 -7.66 32.33 -12.77
CA THR A 49 -6.31 32.90 -12.84
C THR A 49 -6.31 34.42 -12.90
N ASP A 50 -7.14 35.00 -13.78
CA ASP A 50 -7.31 36.46 -13.91
C ASP A 50 -7.81 37.07 -12.59
N ALA A 51 -8.80 36.44 -11.94
CA ALA A 51 -9.32 36.89 -10.66
C ALA A 51 -8.24 36.87 -9.56
N ILE A 52 -7.44 35.80 -9.48
CA ILE A 52 -6.34 35.69 -8.52
C ILE A 52 -5.29 36.77 -8.78
N ASN A 53 -4.86 36.96 -10.03
CA ASN A 53 -3.83 37.95 -10.38
C ASN A 53 -4.29 39.39 -10.12
N LYS A 54 -5.59 39.67 -10.32
CA LYS A 54 -6.17 41.00 -10.08
C LYS A 54 -6.37 41.31 -8.59
N THR A 55 -6.69 40.30 -7.78
CA THR A 55 -7.15 40.51 -6.39
C THR A 55 -6.18 39.96 -5.33
N ASN A 56 -5.14 39.23 -5.76
CA ASN A 56 -4.22 38.45 -4.94
C ASN A 56 -4.93 37.51 -3.97
N GLU A 57 -6.05 36.95 -4.40
CA GLU A 57 -6.93 36.10 -3.58
C GLU A 57 -7.50 34.96 -4.41
N ASN A 58 -7.45 33.75 -3.85
CA ASN A 58 -8.15 32.61 -4.42
C ASN A 58 -9.57 32.54 -3.86
N VAL A 59 -10.47 33.33 -4.45
CA VAL A 59 -11.86 33.51 -3.99
C VAL A 59 -12.66 32.20 -3.92
N LYS A 60 -12.25 31.17 -4.65
CA LYS A 60 -12.91 29.86 -4.67
C LYS A 60 -12.40 28.94 -3.55
N TYR A 61 -11.08 28.82 -3.41
CA TYR A 61 -10.48 27.81 -2.54
C TYR A 61 -9.94 28.34 -1.21
N LEU A 62 -9.71 29.65 -1.08
CA LEU A 62 -9.27 30.31 0.15
C LEU A 62 -9.89 31.73 0.25
N PRO A 63 -11.23 31.83 0.34
CA PRO A 63 -11.93 33.13 0.34
C PRO A 63 -11.53 33.99 1.55
N GLY A 64 -11.40 35.29 1.32
CA GLY A 64 -11.10 36.30 2.33
C GLY A 64 -9.63 36.40 2.74
N ILE A 65 -8.73 35.62 2.13
CA ILE A 65 -7.30 35.60 2.47
C ILE A 65 -6.44 36.06 1.30
N LYS A 66 -5.64 37.11 1.52
CA LYS A 66 -4.64 37.55 0.54
C LYS A 66 -3.42 36.63 0.52
N LEU A 67 -3.02 36.24 -0.69
CA LEU A 67 -1.87 35.39 -0.98
C LEU A 67 -0.55 36.19 -0.98
N GLY A 68 -0.62 37.49 -1.27
CA GLY A 68 0.55 38.35 -1.49
C GLY A 68 0.57 38.90 -2.91
N SER A 69 1.05 40.13 -3.09
CA SER A 69 1.08 40.81 -4.39
C SER A 69 2.07 40.18 -5.38
N ASN A 70 3.00 39.37 -4.87
CA ASN A 70 4.05 38.66 -5.60
C ASN A 70 3.68 37.22 -5.98
N VAL A 71 2.44 36.79 -5.71
CA VAL A 71 1.92 35.51 -6.20
C VAL A 71 1.32 35.69 -7.59
N VAL A 72 1.83 34.94 -8.56
CA VAL A 72 1.36 34.97 -9.96
C VAL A 72 0.70 33.63 -10.30
N ALA A 73 -0.61 33.67 -10.57
CA ALA A 73 -1.39 32.54 -11.02
C ALA A 73 -1.21 32.31 -12.53
N ASP A 74 -0.87 31.08 -12.90
CA ASP A 74 -0.64 30.68 -14.30
C ASP A 74 -1.47 29.42 -14.63
N PRO A 75 -2.29 29.44 -15.71
CA PRO A 75 -3.07 28.26 -16.10
C PRO A 75 -2.24 27.18 -16.79
N ASP A 76 -1.12 27.56 -17.40
CA ASP A 76 -0.27 26.65 -18.16
C ASP A 76 0.78 26.03 -17.24
N LEU A 77 0.71 24.70 -17.08
CA LEU A 77 1.60 23.98 -16.18
C LEU A 77 3.08 24.11 -16.60
N GLU A 78 3.37 24.16 -17.89
CA GLU A 78 4.74 24.19 -18.41
C GLU A 78 5.37 25.56 -18.23
N ASN A 79 4.60 26.61 -18.51
CA ASN A 79 4.99 28.00 -18.29
C ASN A 79 5.16 28.29 -16.79
N ALA A 80 4.28 27.75 -15.95
CA ALA A 80 4.36 27.92 -14.51
C ALA A 80 5.69 27.40 -13.95
N VAL A 81 6.15 26.22 -14.38
CA VAL A 81 7.38 25.59 -13.85
C VAL A 81 8.65 26.01 -14.59
N LYS A 82 8.53 26.80 -15.66
CA LYS A 82 9.67 27.23 -16.46
C LYS A 82 10.65 28.01 -15.57
N GLU A 83 11.94 27.63 -15.63
CA GLU A 83 13.04 28.24 -14.84
C GLU A 83 12.91 28.09 -13.32
N ALA A 84 11.97 27.27 -12.83
CA ALA A 84 11.85 27.01 -11.40
C ALA A 84 13.08 26.26 -10.86
N ASN A 85 13.67 26.75 -9.78
CA ASN A 85 14.67 25.99 -9.01
C ASN A 85 14.00 25.13 -7.91
N MET A 86 12.81 25.53 -7.47
CA MET A 86 12.11 24.89 -6.36
C MET A 86 10.64 24.64 -6.72
N LEU A 87 10.23 23.36 -6.66
CA LEU A 87 8.89 22.91 -7.01
C LEU A 87 8.13 22.39 -5.79
N VAL A 88 6.96 22.97 -5.52
CA VAL A 88 6.08 22.57 -4.42
C VAL A 88 4.87 21.84 -4.98
N PHE A 89 4.78 20.52 -4.81
CA PHE A 89 3.66 19.72 -5.28
C PHE A 89 2.57 19.63 -4.22
N VAL A 90 1.38 20.14 -4.54
CA VAL A 90 0.26 20.28 -3.57
C VAL A 90 -1.10 20.12 -4.25
N THR A 91 -1.23 19.04 -5.03
CA THR A 91 -2.51 18.62 -5.65
C THR A 91 -3.05 17.35 -5.02
N PRO A 92 -4.35 17.03 -5.20
CA PRO A 92 -4.87 15.71 -4.84
C PRO A 92 -4.06 14.58 -5.50
N HIS A 93 -3.71 13.55 -4.74
CA HIS A 93 -2.74 12.52 -5.14
C HIS A 93 -3.09 11.82 -6.47
N GLN A 94 -4.39 11.66 -6.76
CA GLN A 94 -4.91 11.06 -7.99
C GLN A 94 -4.46 11.77 -9.29
N PHE A 95 -4.09 13.04 -9.21
CA PHE A 95 -3.63 13.82 -10.39
C PHE A 95 -2.11 13.79 -10.58
N MET A 96 -1.36 13.29 -9.59
CA MET A 96 0.10 13.41 -9.56
C MET A 96 0.79 12.66 -10.70
N ASP A 97 0.30 11.47 -11.08
CA ASP A 97 0.86 10.72 -12.20
C ASP A 97 0.69 11.48 -13.53
N GLY A 98 -0.48 12.08 -13.77
CA GLY A 98 -0.73 12.89 -14.95
C GLY A 98 0.10 14.17 -15.00
N ILE A 99 0.26 14.85 -13.85
CA ILE A 99 1.11 16.04 -13.71
C ILE A 99 2.58 15.69 -14.00
N CYS A 100 3.10 14.63 -13.36
CA CYS A 100 4.49 14.23 -13.55
C CYS A 100 4.78 13.82 -15.01
N LYS A 101 3.85 13.12 -15.67
CA LYS A 101 3.96 12.81 -17.10
C LYS A 101 4.04 14.05 -17.99
N LYS A 102 3.24 15.08 -17.72
CA LYS A 102 3.28 16.35 -18.48
C LYS A 102 4.59 17.11 -18.30
N LEU A 103 5.20 17.01 -17.13
CA LEU A 103 6.45 17.68 -16.77
C LEU A 103 7.71 16.89 -17.13
N SER A 104 7.59 15.60 -17.45
CA SER A 104 8.72 14.74 -17.78
C SER A 104 9.48 15.29 -18.99
N GLY A 105 10.80 15.43 -18.84
CA GLY A 105 11.69 16.02 -19.86
C GLY A 105 11.63 17.55 -19.98
N LYS A 106 10.83 18.24 -19.15
CA LYS A 106 10.70 19.71 -19.15
C LYS A 106 11.33 20.39 -17.94
N ILE A 107 11.64 19.61 -16.91
CA ILE A 107 12.40 20.06 -15.76
C ILE A 107 13.89 19.90 -16.09
N THR A 108 14.63 20.99 -16.08
CA THR A 108 16.06 21.02 -16.44
C THR A 108 16.87 21.64 -15.31
N GLY A 109 18.07 21.10 -15.06
CA GLY A 109 18.99 21.59 -14.02
C GLY A 109 18.73 20.98 -12.64
N ASP A 110 19.42 21.53 -11.64
CA ASP A 110 19.36 21.06 -10.25
C ASP A 110 18.10 21.60 -9.55
N VAL A 111 16.94 21.08 -9.95
CA VAL A 111 15.64 21.45 -9.38
C VAL A 111 15.35 20.61 -8.15
N GLU A 112 14.96 21.27 -7.06
CA GLU A 112 14.56 20.62 -5.82
C GLU A 112 13.03 20.59 -5.71
N ALA A 113 12.48 19.44 -5.37
CA ALA A 113 11.04 19.28 -5.16
C ALA A 113 10.68 19.05 -3.68
N ILE A 114 9.47 19.45 -3.32
CA ILE A 114 8.83 19.07 -2.06
C ILE A 114 7.37 18.70 -2.30
N SER A 115 6.93 17.57 -1.75
CA SER A 115 5.54 17.13 -1.81
C SER A 115 4.81 17.43 -0.51
N LEU A 116 3.66 18.11 -0.62
CA LEU A 116 2.70 18.35 0.45
C LEU A 116 1.47 17.42 0.30
N VAL A 117 1.53 16.50 -0.66
CA VAL A 117 0.45 15.58 -1.01
C VAL A 117 0.32 14.49 0.05
N LYS A 118 -0.89 14.31 0.58
CA LYS A 118 -1.22 13.25 1.53
C LYS A 118 -1.96 12.14 0.80
N GLY A 119 -1.45 10.92 0.86
CA GLY A 119 -1.96 9.78 0.12
C GLY A 119 -0.83 8.90 -0.39
N MET A 120 -1.19 7.74 -0.92
CA MET A 120 -0.27 6.83 -1.58
C MET A 120 -0.94 6.25 -2.82
N GLU A 121 -0.13 5.86 -3.80
CA GLU A 121 -0.64 5.17 -4.98
C GLU A 121 -0.67 3.67 -4.71
N VAL A 122 -1.84 3.05 -4.79
CA VAL A 122 -1.99 1.59 -4.66
C VAL A 122 -1.83 0.96 -6.04
N LYS A 123 -0.73 0.23 -6.27
CA LYS A 123 -0.49 -0.54 -7.50
C LYS A 123 -0.45 -2.03 -7.21
N LYS A 124 -0.62 -2.84 -8.26
CA LYS A 124 -0.51 -4.31 -8.19
C LYS A 124 0.84 -4.78 -7.63
N ASP A 125 1.90 -4.01 -7.86
CA ASP A 125 3.25 -4.31 -7.38
C ASP A 125 3.54 -3.73 -5.97
N GLY A 126 2.54 -3.16 -5.29
CA GLY A 126 2.64 -2.57 -3.94
C GLY A 126 2.33 -1.07 -3.89
N PRO A 127 2.20 -0.50 -2.67
CA PRO A 127 1.99 0.93 -2.49
C PRO A 127 3.23 1.72 -2.91
N ARG A 128 3.01 2.87 -3.53
CA ARG A 128 4.07 3.81 -3.93
C ARG A 128 3.83 5.17 -3.29
N MET A 129 4.88 5.72 -2.70
CA MET A 129 4.88 7.07 -2.14
C MET A 129 4.84 8.12 -3.24
N ILE A 130 4.20 9.26 -2.99
CA ILE A 130 4.08 10.33 -3.97
C ILE A 130 5.44 11.02 -4.16
N SER A 131 6.24 11.17 -3.10
CA SER A 131 7.62 11.66 -3.23
C SER A 131 8.45 10.77 -4.16
N SER A 132 8.36 9.45 -4.02
CA SER A 132 9.06 8.50 -4.90
C SER A 132 8.55 8.53 -6.34
N LEU A 133 7.24 8.77 -6.53
CA LEU A 133 6.66 8.96 -7.87
C LEU A 133 7.26 10.19 -8.56
N ILE A 134 7.30 11.33 -7.86
CA ILE A 134 7.86 12.59 -8.34
C ILE A 134 9.34 12.40 -8.70
N SER A 135 10.13 11.88 -7.76
CA SER A 135 11.57 11.67 -7.98
C SER A 135 11.84 10.77 -9.17
N LYS A 136 11.11 9.65 -9.30
CA LYS A 136 11.33 8.69 -10.39
C LYS A 136 10.92 9.24 -11.76
N GLN A 137 9.82 9.98 -11.85
CA GLN A 137 9.31 10.45 -13.15
C GLN A 137 10.00 11.74 -13.64
N LEU A 138 10.42 12.59 -12.71
CA LEU A 138 11.01 13.89 -13.03
C LEU A 138 12.55 13.91 -12.90
N GLY A 139 13.14 12.90 -12.25
CA GLY A 139 14.60 12.85 -12.04
C GLY A 139 15.11 13.88 -11.04
N VAL A 140 14.27 14.29 -10.07
CA VAL A 140 14.59 15.32 -9.07
C VAL A 140 14.60 14.75 -7.65
N ASN A 141 15.39 15.34 -6.75
CA ASN A 141 15.22 15.08 -5.33
C ASN A 141 13.86 15.63 -4.86
N CYS A 142 13.16 14.85 -4.02
CA CYS A 142 11.85 15.23 -3.50
C CYS A 142 11.79 15.04 -1.98
N CYS A 143 11.83 16.16 -1.27
CA CYS A 143 11.45 16.25 0.14
C CYS A 143 9.93 16.11 0.31
N VAL A 144 9.47 16.05 1.56
CA VAL A 144 8.03 16.07 1.89
C VAL A 144 7.77 17.07 3.01
N LEU A 145 6.59 17.69 3.04
CA LEU A 145 6.13 18.49 4.19
C LEU A 145 4.80 17.94 4.70
N MET A 146 4.80 17.41 5.91
CA MET A 146 3.63 16.82 6.55
C MET A 146 3.40 17.42 7.93
N GLY A 147 2.14 17.48 8.38
CA GLY A 147 1.83 18.02 9.70
C GLY A 147 0.34 18.00 10.04
N ALA A 148 0.03 18.45 11.26
CA ALA A 148 -1.32 18.76 11.73
C ALA A 148 -1.76 20.15 11.26
N ASN A 149 -1.71 20.36 9.94
CA ASN A 149 -1.76 21.68 9.32
C ASN A 149 -3.11 21.92 8.60
N ILE A 150 -4.14 22.30 9.36
CA ILE A 150 -5.41 22.73 8.78
C ILE A 150 -5.20 24.06 8.07
N ALA A 151 -5.37 24.05 6.75
CA ALA A 151 -5.12 25.18 5.87
C ALA A 151 -5.73 26.51 6.34
N ASN A 152 -7.04 26.55 6.62
CA ASN A 152 -7.70 27.77 7.03
C ASN A 152 -7.19 28.31 8.37
N GLU A 153 -6.73 27.46 9.28
CA GLU A 153 -6.17 27.91 10.56
C GLU A 153 -4.83 28.60 10.35
N ILE A 154 -3.99 28.04 9.48
CA ILE A 154 -2.69 28.61 9.12
C ILE A 154 -2.86 29.87 8.27
N ALA A 155 -3.85 29.91 7.38
CA ALA A 155 -4.22 31.10 6.62
C ALA A 155 -4.61 32.28 7.52
N LEU A 156 -5.24 31.96 8.67
CA LEU A 156 -5.62 32.88 9.73
C LEU A 156 -4.51 33.06 10.79
N GLU A 157 -3.29 32.62 10.49
CA GLU A 157 -2.10 32.82 11.32
C GLU A 157 -2.21 32.21 12.72
N LYS A 158 -3.03 31.15 12.86
CA LYS A 158 -3.07 30.36 14.09
C LYS A 158 -1.87 29.43 14.16
N PHE A 159 -1.36 29.27 15.38
CA PHE A 159 -0.22 28.41 15.66
C PHE A 159 -0.43 26.99 15.10
N SER A 160 0.54 26.50 14.35
CA SER A 160 0.61 25.14 13.84
C SER A 160 2.07 24.74 13.59
N GLU A 161 2.30 23.45 13.44
CA GLU A 161 3.62 22.87 13.21
C GLU A 161 3.59 21.91 12.02
N ALA A 162 4.73 21.79 11.34
CA ALA A 162 4.94 20.82 10.29
C ALA A 162 6.38 20.29 10.29
N THR A 163 6.56 19.17 9.61
CA THR A 163 7.83 18.47 9.49
C THR A 163 8.18 18.32 8.02
N VAL A 164 9.40 18.73 7.67
CA VAL A 164 10.04 18.46 6.39
C VAL A 164 10.81 17.14 6.49
N GLY A 165 10.41 16.13 5.74
CA GLY A 165 11.18 14.91 5.55
C GLY A 165 12.20 15.10 4.43
N TYR A 166 13.46 14.69 4.64
CA TYR A 166 14.53 14.71 3.63
C TYR A 166 15.37 13.42 3.63
N ARG A 167 16.06 13.16 2.51
CA ARG A 167 16.94 11.98 2.33
C ARG A 167 18.42 12.33 2.36
N GLU A 168 18.85 13.28 1.53
CA GLU A 168 20.27 13.48 1.25
C GLU A 168 20.79 14.78 1.86
N SER A 169 20.40 15.93 1.30
CA SER A 169 20.92 17.22 1.74
C SER A 169 20.08 17.83 2.86
N ARG A 170 20.70 17.97 4.03
CA ARG A 170 20.14 18.74 5.14
C ARG A 170 20.03 20.23 4.77
N GLU A 171 20.95 20.74 3.98
CA GLU A 171 20.98 22.14 3.54
C GLU A 171 19.75 22.48 2.67
N ILE A 172 19.36 21.59 1.76
CA ILE A 172 18.11 21.72 1.00
C ILE A 172 16.90 21.63 1.93
N ALA A 173 16.90 20.71 2.90
CA ALA A 173 15.83 20.62 3.88
C ALA A 173 15.69 21.90 4.71
N ASP A 174 16.79 22.49 5.15
CA ASP A 174 16.81 23.76 5.90
C ASP A 174 16.36 24.93 5.01
N THR A 175 16.64 24.88 3.71
CA THR A 175 16.10 25.84 2.72
C THR A 175 14.57 25.75 2.64
N TRP A 176 14.00 24.54 2.60
CA TRP A 176 12.56 24.34 2.68
C TRP A 176 11.98 24.81 4.03
N VAL A 177 12.65 24.51 5.14
CA VAL A 177 12.26 24.98 6.47
C VAL A 177 12.18 26.51 6.51
N GLN A 178 13.19 27.22 6.00
CA GLN A 178 13.19 28.68 5.94
C GLN A 178 12.04 29.22 5.07
N LEU A 179 11.79 28.58 3.93
CA LEU A 179 10.77 29.03 2.99
C LEU A 179 9.35 28.88 3.54
N PHE A 180 9.08 27.84 4.34
CA PHE A 180 7.76 27.62 4.94
C PHE A 180 7.59 28.23 6.34
N SER A 181 8.65 28.42 7.11
CA SER A 181 8.54 28.83 8.51
C SER A 181 8.03 30.25 8.69
N THR A 182 7.10 30.45 9.63
CA THR A 182 6.63 31.75 10.10
C THR A 182 6.50 31.72 11.63
N PRO A 183 6.28 32.87 12.30
CA PRO A 183 6.04 32.88 13.75
C PRO A 183 4.85 32.02 14.22
N TYR A 184 3.90 31.72 13.32
CA TYR A 184 2.73 30.90 13.60
C TYR A 184 2.76 29.52 12.92
N PHE A 185 3.73 29.27 12.04
CA PHE A 185 3.89 27.98 11.36
C PHE A 185 5.33 27.52 11.52
N MET A 186 5.58 26.74 12.56
CA MET A 186 6.92 26.26 12.88
C MET A 186 7.23 24.99 12.09
N VAL A 187 8.34 24.99 11.36
CA VAL A 187 8.73 23.86 10.52
C VAL A 187 10.05 23.28 11.00
N THR A 188 10.12 21.97 11.15
CA THR A 188 11.34 21.23 11.53
C THR A 188 11.75 20.25 10.45
N ALA A 189 13.04 19.91 10.36
CA ALA A 189 13.55 18.95 9.37
C ALA A 189 13.90 17.62 10.02
N VAL A 190 13.48 16.52 9.39
CA VAL A 190 13.73 15.13 9.81
C VAL A 190 14.30 14.31 8.66
N HIS A 191 15.37 13.58 8.94
CA HIS A 191 15.99 12.66 7.98
C HIS A 191 15.20 11.35 7.86
N ASP A 192 13.98 11.43 7.33
CA ASP A 192 13.07 10.29 7.12
C ASP A 192 11.90 10.68 6.19
N VAL A 193 12.10 10.67 4.87
CA VAL A 193 11.01 11.01 3.94
C VAL A 193 9.85 10.03 4.06
N GLU A 194 10.14 8.73 3.99
CA GLU A 194 9.12 7.68 4.00
C GLU A 194 8.31 7.73 5.31
N GLY A 195 8.97 7.92 6.46
CA GLY A 195 8.29 8.02 7.74
C GLY A 195 7.41 9.27 7.84
N VAL A 196 7.91 10.44 7.44
CA VAL A 196 7.15 11.70 7.49
C VAL A 196 5.93 11.64 6.57
N GLU A 197 6.10 11.16 5.33
CA GLU A 197 5.03 11.05 4.33
C GLU A 197 3.94 10.04 4.73
N LEU A 198 4.34 8.90 5.29
CA LEU A 198 3.39 7.90 5.82
C LEU A 198 2.66 8.37 7.06
N CYS A 199 3.33 9.11 7.97
CA CYS A 199 2.66 9.76 9.09
C CYS A 199 1.56 10.70 8.59
N GLY A 200 1.85 11.53 7.58
CA GLY A 200 0.89 12.44 6.96
C GLY A 200 -0.31 11.73 6.31
N THR A 201 -0.07 10.54 5.74
CA THR A 201 -1.09 9.72 5.07
C THR A 201 -1.94 8.97 6.09
N LEU A 202 -1.33 8.14 6.94
CA LEU A 202 -2.02 7.20 7.83
C LEU A 202 -2.73 7.89 9.00
N LYS A 203 -2.29 9.09 9.43
CA LYS A 203 -2.95 9.82 10.53
C LYS A 203 -4.43 10.09 10.26
N ASN A 204 -4.84 10.19 9.00
CA ASN A 204 -6.23 10.47 8.65
C ASN A 204 -7.14 9.29 9.02
N VAL A 205 -6.66 8.05 8.89
CA VAL A 205 -7.37 6.83 9.31
C VAL A 205 -7.54 6.82 10.84
N VAL A 206 -6.48 7.19 11.59
CA VAL A 206 -6.54 7.31 13.05
C VAL A 206 -7.46 8.46 13.49
N ALA A 207 -7.50 9.56 12.73
CA ALA A 207 -8.43 10.66 13.00
C ALA A 207 -9.90 10.27 12.78
N ILE A 208 -10.20 9.41 11.78
CA ILE A 208 -11.53 8.81 11.61
C ILE A 208 -11.87 7.94 12.83
N ALA A 209 -10.95 7.07 13.27
CA ALA A 209 -11.14 6.24 14.46
C ALA A 209 -11.46 7.08 15.71
N ALA A 210 -10.70 8.16 15.94
CA ALA A 210 -10.95 9.09 17.04
C ALA A 210 -12.31 9.81 16.90
N GLY A 211 -12.74 10.12 15.67
CA GLY A 211 -14.05 10.70 15.41
C GLY A 211 -15.19 9.73 15.74
N PHE A 212 -15.04 8.43 15.45
CA PHE A 212 -16.04 7.43 15.88
C PHE A 212 -16.19 7.38 17.40
N VAL A 213 -15.07 7.41 18.13
CA VAL A 213 -15.08 7.46 19.60
C VAL A 213 -15.79 8.72 20.11
N ASP A 214 -15.56 9.87 19.46
CA ASP A 214 -16.23 11.13 19.79
C ASP A 214 -17.74 11.06 19.56
N GLY A 215 -18.17 10.58 18.40
CA GLY A 215 -19.59 10.51 18.07
C GLY A 215 -20.37 9.48 18.88
N LEU A 216 -19.67 8.53 19.51
CA LEU A 216 -20.23 7.57 20.47
C LEU A 216 -20.11 8.04 21.93
N GLU A 217 -19.59 9.23 22.18
CA GLU A 217 -19.43 9.84 23.52
C GLU A 217 -18.66 8.95 24.52
N MET A 218 -17.70 8.13 24.05
CA MET A 218 -17.00 7.14 24.89
C MET A 218 -15.89 7.72 25.79
N GLY A 219 -15.71 9.04 25.78
CA GLY A 219 -14.79 9.78 26.66
C GLY A 219 -13.30 9.76 26.25
N ASN A 220 -12.52 10.56 26.98
CA ASN A 220 -11.12 10.86 26.63
C ASN A 220 -10.16 9.67 26.80
N ASN A 221 -10.41 8.78 27.77
CA ASN A 221 -9.56 7.61 27.99
C ASN A 221 -9.63 6.64 26.80
N THR A 222 -10.84 6.38 26.28
CA THR A 222 -11.06 5.56 25.09
C THR A 222 -10.39 6.18 23.86
N LYS A 223 -10.53 7.50 23.69
CA LYS A 223 -9.87 8.23 22.60
C LYS A 223 -8.36 8.11 22.66
N ALA A 224 -7.77 8.34 23.83
CA ALA A 224 -6.32 8.20 24.04
C ALA A 224 -5.84 6.77 23.74
N ALA A 225 -6.60 5.75 24.14
CA ALA A 225 -6.30 4.36 23.83
C ALA A 225 -6.30 4.10 22.31
N ILE A 226 -7.35 4.53 21.59
CA ILE A 226 -7.47 4.38 20.13
C ILE A 226 -6.37 5.13 19.40
N MET A 227 -6.06 6.36 19.80
CA MET A 227 -4.95 7.13 19.21
C MET A 227 -3.60 6.43 19.38
N ARG A 228 -3.32 5.89 20.59
CA ARG A 228 -2.10 5.11 20.85
C ARG A 228 -2.04 3.83 20.04
N ILE A 229 -3.16 3.11 19.87
CA ILE A 229 -3.23 1.91 19.04
C ILE A 229 -3.00 2.28 17.57
N GLY A 230 -3.65 3.32 17.08
CA GLY A 230 -3.46 3.87 15.74
C GLY A 230 -2.00 4.22 15.48
N LEU A 231 -1.33 4.89 16.41
CA LEU A 231 0.10 5.20 16.30
C LEU A 231 0.97 3.94 16.20
N ARG A 232 0.64 2.88 16.94
CA ARG A 232 1.34 1.59 16.85
C ARG A 232 1.16 0.92 15.50
N GLU A 233 -0.06 0.93 14.96
CA GLU A 233 -0.35 0.37 13.62
C GLU A 233 0.29 1.21 12.52
N MET A 234 0.28 2.55 12.64
CA MET A 234 1.02 3.45 11.73
C MET A 234 2.49 3.08 11.70
N ARG A 235 3.14 3.01 12.87
CA ARG A 235 4.56 2.64 12.99
C ARG A 235 4.85 1.27 12.39
N ALA A 236 4.04 0.27 12.73
CA ALA A 236 4.25 -1.10 12.25
C ALA A 236 4.08 -1.19 10.72
N LEU A 237 3.04 -0.57 10.15
CA LEU A 237 2.78 -0.59 8.72
C LEU A 237 3.90 0.12 7.96
N SER A 238 4.32 1.29 8.44
CA SER A 238 5.39 2.04 7.78
C SER A 238 6.70 1.28 7.72
N LYS A 239 7.07 0.57 8.79
CA LYS A 239 8.30 -0.25 8.82
C LYS A 239 8.21 -1.52 7.97
N LEU A 240 7.02 -2.10 7.83
CA LEU A 240 6.80 -3.24 6.93
C LEU A 240 6.90 -2.83 5.47
N LEU A 241 6.36 -1.67 5.11
CA LEU A 241 6.42 -1.15 3.75
C LEU A 241 7.81 -0.60 3.40
N PHE A 242 8.44 0.11 4.36
CA PHE A 242 9.72 0.79 4.17
C PHE A 242 10.62 0.59 5.40
N PRO A 243 11.59 -0.34 5.33
CA PRO A 243 12.50 -0.62 6.45
C PRO A 243 13.36 0.57 6.90
N SER A 244 13.51 1.61 6.05
CA SER A 244 14.26 2.84 6.35
C SER A 244 13.59 3.75 7.39
N VAL A 245 12.28 3.55 7.64
CA VAL A 245 11.48 4.39 8.54
C VAL A 245 12.01 4.35 9.96
N LYS A 246 12.17 5.53 10.56
CA LYS A 246 12.71 5.72 11.91
C LYS A 246 11.58 5.85 12.94
N ASP A 247 11.82 5.27 14.12
CA ASP A 247 10.85 5.34 15.21
C ASP A 247 10.68 6.77 15.75
N SER A 248 11.74 7.58 15.72
CA SER A 248 11.74 8.98 16.17
C SER A 248 10.71 9.84 15.43
N THR A 249 10.49 9.58 14.14
CA THR A 249 9.58 10.33 13.26
C THR A 249 8.14 10.37 13.76
N PHE A 250 7.69 9.31 14.44
CA PHE A 250 6.32 9.21 14.97
C PHE A 250 6.10 10.04 16.24
N PHE A 251 7.16 10.49 16.91
CA PHE A 251 7.08 11.40 18.04
C PHE A 251 7.01 12.86 17.60
N GLU A 252 7.48 13.16 16.39
CA GLU A 252 7.56 14.52 15.84
C GLU A 252 6.34 14.88 14.98
N SER A 253 5.57 13.89 14.49
CA SER A 253 4.44 14.12 13.58
C SER A 253 3.08 13.91 14.27
N CYS A 254 2.36 14.99 14.57
CA CYS A 254 1.11 14.97 15.34
C CYS A 254 -0.17 14.66 14.53
N VAL A 255 -1.16 14.08 15.25
CA VAL A 255 -2.48 13.64 14.77
C VAL A 255 -3.53 14.74 14.98
N GLY A 256 -4.27 15.11 13.92
CA GLY A 256 -5.37 16.08 14.00
C GLY A 256 -5.89 16.50 12.61
N GLY A 257 -7.19 16.80 12.51
CA GLY A 257 -7.81 17.32 11.29
C GLY A 257 -9.32 17.10 11.12
N ARG A 258 -9.85 17.60 10.00
CA ARG A 258 -11.26 17.54 9.53
C ARG A 258 -11.89 16.14 9.57
N ASN A 259 -11.08 15.09 9.40
CA ASN A 259 -11.52 13.70 9.43
C ASN A 259 -12.27 13.34 10.73
N ARG A 260 -11.76 13.82 11.87
CA ARG A 260 -12.39 13.57 13.19
C ARG A 260 -13.83 14.09 13.24
N ARG A 261 -14.05 15.33 12.79
CA ARG A 261 -15.36 16.00 12.87
C ARG A 261 -16.42 15.32 12.01
N VAL A 262 -16.05 14.88 10.80
CA VAL A 262 -17.01 14.17 9.92
C VAL A 262 -17.31 12.77 10.42
N ALA A 263 -16.29 12.05 10.92
CA ALA A 263 -16.49 10.73 11.52
C ALA A 263 -17.31 10.77 12.82
N GLU A 264 -17.19 11.85 13.61
CA GLU A 264 -18.05 12.13 14.76
C GLU A 264 -19.52 12.24 14.35
N ALA A 265 -19.83 13.08 13.34
CA ALA A 265 -21.20 13.20 12.83
C ALA A 265 -21.74 11.88 12.23
N PHE A 266 -20.89 11.12 11.55
CA PHE A 266 -21.21 9.78 11.06
C PHE A 266 -21.62 8.84 12.21
N ALA A 267 -20.81 8.77 13.26
CA ALA A 267 -21.09 7.93 14.42
C ALA A 267 -22.34 8.37 15.20
N GLN A 268 -22.56 9.68 15.38
CA GLN A 268 -23.77 10.23 15.99
C GLN A 268 -25.04 9.83 15.22
N SER A 269 -24.94 9.67 13.90
CA SER A 269 -26.06 9.17 13.08
C SER A 269 -26.29 7.65 13.19
N GLY A 270 -25.47 6.95 13.99
CA GLY A 270 -25.45 5.48 14.07
C GLY A 270 -24.93 4.82 12.79
N GLY A 271 -24.10 5.53 12.00
CA GLY A 271 -23.60 5.08 10.70
C GLY A 271 -24.65 5.00 9.59
N LYS A 272 -25.78 5.70 9.74
CA LYS A 272 -26.88 5.69 8.76
C LYS A 272 -26.68 6.67 7.61
N ARG A 273 -25.95 7.76 7.85
CA ARG A 273 -25.63 8.77 6.84
C ARG A 273 -24.37 8.38 6.08
N SER A 274 -24.32 8.66 4.78
CA SER A 274 -23.10 8.41 4.00
C SER A 274 -22.02 9.46 4.28
N PHE A 275 -20.75 9.08 4.10
CA PHE A 275 -19.64 10.04 4.17
C PHE A 275 -19.70 11.10 3.07
N ASP A 276 -20.27 10.78 1.91
CA ASP A 276 -20.44 11.72 0.80
C ASP A 276 -21.47 12.81 1.15
N GLU A 277 -22.59 12.44 1.78
CA GLU A 277 -23.57 13.40 2.30
C GLU A 277 -22.97 14.33 3.35
N LEU A 278 -22.23 13.76 4.31
CA LEU A 278 -21.60 14.52 5.37
C LEU A 278 -20.45 15.41 4.85
N GLU A 279 -19.68 14.94 3.88
CA GLU A 279 -18.67 15.75 3.18
C GLU A 279 -19.35 16.95 2.52
N ALA A 280 -20.42 16.73 1.74
CA ALA A 280 -21.12 17.80 1.05
C ALA A 280 -21.71 18.84 2.01
N GLU A 281 -22.31 18.40 3.12
CA GLU A 281 -22.90 19.28 4.13
C GLU A 281 -21.84 20.04 4.94
N MET A 282 -20.80 19.34 5.42
CA MET A 282 -19.92 19.86 6.47
C MET A 282 -18.65 20.52 5.92
N LEU A 283 -18.20 20.15 4.72
CA LEU A 283 -16.87 20.52 4.22
C LEU A 283 -16.87 21.58 3.13
N GLN A 284 -18.04 22.10 2.71
CA GLN A 284 -18.15 23.25 1.79
C GLN A 284 -17.28 23.10 0.52
N GLY A 285 -17.27 21.90 -0.07
CA GLY A 285 -16.48 21.58 -1.27
C GLY A 285 -15.06 21.07 -1.00
N GLN A 286 -14.59 21.03 0.25
CA GLN A 286 -13.32 20.39 0.61
C GLN A 286 -13.47 18.86 0.68
N LYS A 287 -12.44 18.12 0.25
CA LYS A 287 -12.45 16.65 0.21
C LYS A 287 -11.99 16.00 1.52
N LEU A 288 -12.70 14.95 1.92
CA LEU A 288 -12.44 14.09 3.07
C LEU A 288 -11.50 12.93 2.68
N GLN A 289 -10.20 13.11 2.94
CA GLN A 289 -9.19 12.12 2.54
C GLN A 289 -9.17 10.85 3.42
N GLY A 290 -9.65 10.91 4.67
CA GLY A 290 -9.51 9.78 5.60
C GLY A 290 -10.24 8.51 5.18
N VAL A 291 -11.40 8.64 4.51
CA VAL A 291 -12.19 7.49 4.04
C VAL A 291 -11.50 6.81 2.85
N SER A 292 -11.01 7.59 1.88
CA SER A 292 -10.27 7.05 0.74
C SER A 292 -8.95 6.41 1.18
N THR A 293 -8.21 7.06 2.09
CA THR A 293 -6.98 6.49 2.65
C THR A 293 -7.26 5.21 3.44
N ALA A 294 -8.36 5.13 4.20
CA ALA A 294 -8.71 3.89 4.91
C ALA A 294 -8.99 2.73 3.92
N ARG A 295 -9.63 3.02 2.78
CA ARG A 295 -9.82 2.05 1.70
C ARG A 295 -8.50 1.61 1.08
N GLU A 296 -7.64 2.56 0.70
CA GLU A 296 -6.32 2.28 0.10
C GLU A 296 -5.45 1.43 1.03
N VAL A 297 -5.42 1.77 2.33
CA VAL A 297 -4.72 0.98 3.35
C VAL A 297 -5.32 -0.41 3.45
N TYR A 298 -6.65 -0.54 3.51
CA TYR A 298 -7.31 -1.85 3.56
C TYR A 298 -6.98 -2.71 2.35
N GLU A 299 -6.96 -2.15 1.14
CA GLU A 299 -6.60 -2.86 -0.08
C GLU A 299 -5.16 -3.39 -0.03
N VAL A 300 -4.21 -2.57 0.42
CA VAL A 300 -2.81 -2.98 0.64
C VAL A 300 -2.73 -4.11 1.67
N LEU A 301 -3.39 -3.94 2.81
CA LEU A 301 -3.40 -4.95 3.88
C LEU A 301 -4.00 -6.27 3.40
N ASN A 302 -5.10 -6.22 2.64
CA ASN A 302 -5.76 -7.39 2.10
C ASN A 302 -4.87 -8.10 1.07
N TYR A 303 -4.25 -7.35 0.16
CA TYR A 303 -3.35 -7.91 -0.85
C TYR A 303 -2.14 -8.60 -0.23
N CYS A 304 -1.56 -8.01 0.82
CA CYS A 304 -0.41 -8.57 1.53
C CYS A 304 -0.77 -9.67 2.55
N GLY A 305 -2.06 -9.92 2.79
CA GLY A 305 -2.50 -10.86 3.84
C GLY A 305 -2.23 -10.37 5.27
N TRP A 306 -2.19 -9.05 5.48
CA TRP A 306 -1.84 -8.40 6.75
C TRP A 306 -3.05 -7.89 7.54
N LEU A 307 -4.28 -8.14 7.10
CA LEU A 307 -5.49 -7.62 7.76
C LEU A 307 -5.57 -7.95 9.26
N GLU A 308 -5.15 -9.15 9.68
CA GLU A 308 -5.13 -9.54 11.09
C GLU A 308 -4.06 -8.82 11.92
N MET A 309 -2.98 -8.35 11.28
CA MET A 309 -1.90 -7.61 11.94
C MET A 309 -2.27 -6.14 12.19
N PHE A 310 -3.23 -5.61 11.44
CA PHE A 310 -3.67 -4.21 11.47
C PHE A 310 -5.19 -4.09 11.71
N PRO A 311 -5.68 -4.63 12.84
CA PRO A 311 -7.10 -4.77 13.11
C PRO A 311 -7.83 -3.42 13.27
N LEU A 312 -7.17 -2.37 13.77
CA LEU A 312 -7.80 -1.05 13.89
C LEU A 312 -8.00 -0.43 12.50
N PHE A 313 -6.98 -0.42 11.63
CA PHE A 313 -7.13 0.05 10.26
C PHE A 313 -8.20 -0.72 9.48
N ALA A 314 -8.21 -2.05 9.63
CA ALA A 314 -9.24 -2.88 9.03
C ALA A 314 -10.64 -2.50 9.52
N THR A 315 -10.81 -2.39 10.84
CA THR A 315 -12.10 -2.03 11.47
C THR A 315 -12.58 -0.65 11.02
N VAL A 316 -11.69 0.35 10.95
CA VAL A 316 -12.03 1.70 10.46
C VAL A 316 -12.60 1.64 9.05
N HIS A 317 -11.94 0.93 8.13
CA HIS A 317 -12.46 0.78 6.77
C HIS A 317 -13.82 0.07 6.75
N GLN A 318 -13.98 -1.02 7.50
CA GLN A 318 -15.22 -1.79 7.56
C GLN A 318 -16.40 -0.98 8.11
N ILE A 319 -16.16 -0.09 9.08
CA ILE A 319 -17.15 0.88 9.56
C ILE A 319 -17.47 1.90 8.46
N CYS A 320 -16.45 2.44 7.78
CA CYS A 320 -16.65 3.44 6.73
C CYS A 320 -17.54 2.95 5.58
N ILE A 321 -17.47 1.67 5.23
CA ILE A 321 -18.30 1.06 4.17
C ILE A 321 -19.62 0.49 4.70
N GLY A 322 -19.94 0.68 5.98
CA GLY A 322 -21.18 0.23 6.60
C GLY A 322 -21.29 -1.28 6.86
N ARG A 323 -20.20 -2.05 6.71
CA ARG A 323 -20.20 -3.48 7.07
C ARG A 323 -20.17 -3.70 8.58
N LEU A 324 -19.59 -2.77 9.32
CA LEU A 324 -19.61 -2.73 10.77
C LEU A 324 -20.30 -1.45 11.25
N LYS A 325 -20.91 -1.55 12.43
CA LYS A 325 -21.43 -0.37 13.12
C LYS A 325 -20.30 0.38 13.86
N PRO A 326 -20.42 1.69 14.09
CA PRO A 326 -19.37 2.49 14.76
C PRO A 326 -18.90 1.91 16.10
N GLU A 327 -19.76 1.25 16.87
CA GLU A 327 -19.45 0.65 18.17
C GLU A 327 -18.36 -0.44 18.09
N ALA A 328 -18.15 -1.01 16.90
CA ALA A 328 -17.07 -1.97 16.67
C ALA A 328 -15.67 -1.39 16.90
N ILE A 329 -15.51 -0.06 16.95
CA ILE A 329 -14.19 0.59 17.07
C ILE A 329 -13.42 0.19 18.34
N VAL A 330 -14.11 -0.18 19.42
CA VAL A 330 -13.48 -0.68 20.66
C VAL A 330 -13.34 -2.21 20.69
N HIS A 331 -14.05 -2.92 19.83
CA HIS A 331 -14.00 -4.38 19.65
C HIS A 331 -13.14 -4.80 18.46
N TYR A 332 -12.24 -3.92 18.01
CA TYR A 332 -11.43 -4.07 16.80
C TYR A 332 -10.61 -5.38 16.73
N ARG A 333 -10.29 -6.00 17.88
CA ARG A 333 -9.57 -7.29 17.97
C ARG A 333 -10.44 -8.54 17.90
N GLU A 334 -11.74 -8.41 18.21
CA GLU A 334 -12.68 -9.54 18.23
C GLU A 334 -13.28 -9.81 16.84
N GLN A 335 -13.06 -8.86 15.92
CA GLN A 335 -13.39 -8.95 14.51
C GLN A 335 -12.46 -9.95 13.82
N LYS A 336 -12.84 -11.24 13.79
CA LYS A 336 -12.32 -12.14 12.76
C LYS A 336 -12.75 -11.56 11.42
N VAL A 337 -11.82 -10.96 10.68
CA VAL A 337 -12.11 -10.53 9.31
C VAL A 337 -12.49 -11.79 8.56
N PHE A 338 -13.76 -11.91 8.18
CA PHE A 338 -14.22 -12.98 7.30
C PHE A 338 -13.45 -12.83 6.00
N ASN A 339 -12.40 -13.64 5.83
CA ASN A 339 -11.73 -13.79 4.55
C ASN A 339 -12.80 -14.24 3.55
N PHE A 340 -13.13 -13.36 2.61
CA PHE A 340 -13.56 -13.83 1.29
C PHE A 340 -12.33 -14.52 0.69
N LEU A 341 -12.18 -15.80 1.04
CA LEU A 341 -11.20 -16.70 0.47
C LEU A 341 -11.34 -16.66 -1.05
N PHE A 342 -10.32 -16.13 -1.72
CA PHE A 342 -9.85 -16.77 -2.95
C PHE A 342 -9.63 -18.25 -2.60
N PRO A 343 -10.27 -19.20 -3.31
CA PRO A 343 -9.90 -20.58 -3.17
C PRO A 343 -8.55 -20.76 -3.87
N VAL A 344 -7.45 -20.74 -3.11
CA VAL A 344 -6.36 -21.66 -3.44
C VAL A 344 -6.91 -23.03 -3.08
N VAL A 345 -7.32 -23.77 -4.12
CA VAL A 345 -7.84 -25.11 -4.00
C VAL A 345 -6.77 -26.00 -3.39
N PHE A 346 -6.98 -26.48 -2.17
CA PHE A 346 -6.55 -27.82 -1.79
C PHE A 346 -7.70 -28.50 -1.05
N ARG A 347 -8.39 -29.39 -1.75
CA ARG A 347 -9.28 -30.38 -1.13
C ARG A 347 -8.47 -31.66 -0.91
N SER A 348 -8.69 -32.32 0.23
CA SER A 348 -9.04 -33.74 0.19
C SER A 348 -9.77 -34.19 1.47
N PRO A 349 -10.67 -35.19 1.40
CA PRO A 349 -11.42 -35.72 2.53
C PRO A 349 -10.65 -36.82 3.29
N ALA A 350 -11.19 -37.24 4.43
CA ALA A 350 -10.51 -38.08 5.41
C ALA A 350 -10.79 -39.61 5.29
N ILE A 351 -9.80 -40.41 5.74
CA ILE A 351 -9.82 -41.79 6.33
C ILE A 351 -9.74 -43.01 5.37
N PRO A 352 -9.14 -44.20 5.72
CA PRO A 352 -8.12 -44.61 6.72
C PRO A 352 -6.86 -45.29 6.10
N ILE A 353 -5.81 -45.56 6.90
CA ILE A 353 -4.70 -46.47 6.50
C ILE A 353 -4.50 -47.55 7.56
N TYR A 354 -4.59 -48.82 7.15
CA TYR A 354 -3.96 -49.98 7.81
C TYR A 354 -2.69 -50.33 7.02
N GLY A 355 -1.62 -50.73 7.69
CA GLY A 355 -0.43 -51.35 7.06
C GLY A 355 0.83 -51.26 7.93
N ASP A 356 1.20 -52.40 8.51
CA ASP A 356 2.36 -52.64 9.39
C ASP A 356 3.72 -52.36 8.74
N PHE A 357 4.67 -51.80 9.51
CA PHE A 357 6.12 -52.06 9.30
C PHE A 357 6.92 -52.10 10.61
N SER A 358 7.78 -53.13 10.68
CA SER A 358 8.54 -53.66 11.83
C SER A 358 9.68 -52.74 12.36
N PRO A 359 10.06 -52.83 13.65
CA PRO A 359 11.08 -51.99 14.29
C PRO A 359 12.47 -52.66 14.46
N SER A 360 13.54 -52.00 14.00
CA SER A 360 14.94 -52.19 14.45
C SER A 360 15.85 -51.21 13.67
N HIS A 361 16.84 -50.47 14.17
CA HIS A 361 17.56 -50.35 15.45
C HIS A 361 18.17 -48.93 15.54
N LEU A 362 18.70 -48.59 16.72
CA LEU A 362 19.19 -47.28 17.16
C LEU A 362 20.00 -46.48 16.11
N GLY A 363 19.38 -45.44 15.54
CA GLY A 363 20.01 -44.42 14.70
C GLY A 363 18.98 -43.36 14.25
N LEU A 364 19.37 -42.09 14.16
CA LEU A 364 18.51 -40.97 13.77
C LEU A 364 18.40 -40.87 12.24
N THR A 365 18.07 -42.00 11.62
CA THR A 365 18.15 -42.20 10.17
C THR A 365 16.78 -42.13 9.51
N VAL A 366 16.64 -41.35 8.44
CA VAL A 366 15.45 -41.31 7.56
C VAL A 366 15.83 -41.97 6.25
N ALA A 367 15.23 -43.12 5.94
CA ALA A 367 15.37 -43.78 4.65
C ALA A 367 14.15 -43.43 3.77
N MET A 368 14.40 -42.93 2.56
CA MET A 368 13.37 -42.57 1.57
C MET A 368 13.77 -43.16 0.22
N THR A 369 12.87 -43.91 -0.42
CA THR A 369 13.10 -44.47 -1.76
C THR A 369 12.28 -43.72 -2.80
N LYS A 370 12.84 -43.55 -4.00
CA LYS A 370 12.15 -42.95 -5.16
C LYS A 370 10.80 -43.64 -5.47
N ARG A 371 10.72 -44.96 -5.28
CA ARG A 371 9.51 -45.78 -5.50
C ARG A 371 8.33 -45.40 -4.59
N ALA A 372 8.56 -45.03 -3.34
CA ALA A 372 7.49 -44.65 -2.41
C ALA A 372 6.76 -43.35 -2.83
N ALA A 373 7.38 -42.52 -3.67
CA ALA A 373 6.79 -41.30 -4.25
C ALA A 373 6.08 -41.54 -5.60
N GLU A 374 6.31 -42.70 -6.21
CA GLU A 374 5.77 -43.12 -7.52
C GLU A 374 4.58 -44.10 -7.38
N GLU A 375 4.48 -44.87 -6.29
CA GLU A 375 3.41 -45.85 -6.05
C GLU A 375 2.09 -45.25 -5.50
N ALA A 376 1.95 -43.92 -5.42
CA ALA A 376 0.65 -43.30 -5.18
C ALA A 376 -0.28 -43.55 -6.38
N PRO A 377 -1.55 -43.96 -6.18
CA PRO A 377 -2.41 -44.39 -7.29
C PRO A 377 -2.58 -43.27 -8.32
N PRO A 378 -2.61 -43.59 -9.63
CA PRO A 378 -2.74 -42.59 -10.67
C PRO A 378 -4.10 -41.89 -10.56
N SER A 379 -4.09 -40.57 -10.55
CA SER A 379 -5.30 -39.79 -10.82
C SER A 379 -5.67 -39.89 -12.31
N PRO A 380 -6.97 -39.86 -12.68
CA PRO A 380 -7.38 -40.16 -14.05
C PRO A 380 -7.08 -39.02 -15.04
N ASP A 381 -6.43 -39.40 -16.15
CA ASP A 381 -6.23 -38.77 -17.47
C ASP A 381 -5.69 -37.32 -17.56
N SER A 382 -4.45 -37.23 -18.06
CA SER A 382 -3.68 -36.03 -18.39
C SER A 382 -3.96 -35.44 -19.79
N SER A 383 -4.98 -35.90 -20.52
CA SER A 383 -5.39 -35.33 -21.82
C SER A 383 -6.50 -34.27 -21.72
N GLY A 384 -7.06 -34.03 -20.52
CA GLY A 384 -8.14 -33.06 -20.29
C GLY A 384 -7.71 -31.70 -19.73
N ILE A 385 -6.42 -31.49 -19.43
CA ILE A 385 -5.94 -30.30 -18.70
C ILE A 385 -6.10 -29.02 -19.52
N GLY A 386 -5.83 -29.06 -20.84
CA GLY A 386 -6.05 -27.91 -21.72
C GLY A 386 -7.53 -27.50 -21.82
N SER A 387 -8.45 -28.48 -21.88
CA SER A 387 -9.90 -28.25 -21.91
C SER A 387 -10.45 -27.78 -20.56
N LYS A 388 -9.89 -28.25 -19.43
CA LYS A 388 -10.31 -27.86 -18.07
C LYS A 388 -9.77 -26.49 -17.66
N ILE A 389 -8.57 -26.11 -18.10
CA ILE A 389 -8.03 -24.75 -17.92
C ILE A 389 -8.79 -23.76 -18.80
N LEU A 390 -9.07 -24.09 -20.06
CA LEU A 390 -9.95 -23.28 -20.92
C LEU A 390 -11.38 -23.20 -20.39
N GLY A 391 -11.89 -24.27 -19.76
CA GLY A 391 -13.16 -24.28 -19.03
C GLY A 391 -13.13 -23.37 -17.79
N TYR A 392 -12.05 -23.41 -17.01
CA TYR A 392 -11.85 -22.57 -15.83
C TYR A 392 -11.74 -21.08 -16.17
N TYR A 393 -11.03 -20.72 -17.24
CA TYR A 393 -10.98 -19.34 -17.73
C TYR A 393 -12.29 -18.91 -18.40
N ARG A 394 -13.00 -19.81 -19.10
CA ARG A 394 -14.36 -19.56 -19.61
C ARG A 394 -15.36 -19.33 -18.47
N ASP A 395 -15.26 -20.08 -17.37
CA ASP A 395 -16.10 -19.92 -16.18
C ASP A 395 -15.72 -18.66 -15.38
N GLN A 396 -14.44 -18.28 -15.33
CA GLN A 396 -13.97 -17.01 -14.75
C GLN A 396 -14.44 -15.80 -15.57
N ILE A 397 -14.39 -15.88 -16.91
CA ILE A 397 -14.91 -14.84 -17.82
C ILE A 397 -16.45 -14.79 -17.74
N GLN A 398 -17.15 -15.93 -17.74
CA GLN A 398 -18.59 -15.97 -17.51
C GLN A 398 -19.00 -15.55 -16.10
N SER A 399 -18.13 -15.70 -15.09
CA SER A 399 -18.32 -15.22 -13.72
C SER A 399 -18.06 -13.73 -13.62
N LEU A 400 -17.12 -13.18 -14.39
CA LEU A 400 -16.88 -11.75 -14.53
C LEU A 400 -18.05 -11.09 -15.29
N ALA A 401 -18.49 -11.68 -16.41
CA ALA A 401 -19.65 -11.28 -17.18
C ALA A 401 -20.96 -11.45 -16.39
N ARG A 402 -21.11 -12.52 -15.59
CA ARG A 402 -22.24 -12.65 -14.64
C ARG A 402 -22.17 -11.65 -13.50
N ARG A 403 -20.99 -11.21 -13.04
CA ARG A 403 -20.84 -10.12 -12.07
C ARG A 403 -21.12 -8.74 -12.67
N MET A 404 -20.77 -8.53 -13.94
CA MET A 404 -21.21 -7.36 -14.72
C MET A 404 -22.73 -7.39 -14.95
N HIS A 405 -23.31 -8.57 -15.19
CA HIS A 405 -24.76 -8.76 -15.31
C HIS A 405 -25.51 -8.71 -13.95
N LEU A 406 -24.91 -9.11 -12.83
CA LEU A 406 -25.49 -8.95 -11.49
C LEU A 406 -25.47 -7.49 -11.02
N THR A 407 -24.52 -6.70 -11.55
CA THR A 407 -24.51 -5.24 -11.39
C THR A 407 -25.59 -4.58 -12.28
N SER A 408 -26.13 -5.29 -13.28
CA SER A 408 -27.25 -4.84 -14.12
C SER A 408 -28.64 -5.12 -13.55
N GLN A 409 -28.78 -5.93 -12.49
CA GLN A 409 -30.07 -6.18 -11.82
C GLN A 409 -30.31 -5.34 -10.54
N LEU A 410 -29.37 -4.46 -10.17
CA LEU A 410 -29.55 -3.50 -9.07
C LEU A 410 -29.56 -2.02 -9.53
N ARG A 411 -29.73 -1.77 -10.83
CA ARG A 411 -29.90 -0.41 -11.39
C ARG A 411 -30.93 -0.35 -12.52
N ASP A 412 -32.18 -0.68 -12.20
CA ASP A 412 -33.30 0.14 -12.66
C ASP A 412 -33.52 1.19 -11.55
N LYS A 413 -32.97 2.39 -11.61
CA LYS A 413 -33.27 3.42 -12.61
C LYS A 413 -32.05 4.31 -12.91
N ASN A 414 -31.93 4.63 -14.20
CA ASN A 414 -31.19 5.72 -14.86
C ASN A 414 -29.72 5.49 -15.31
N SER A 415 -29.66 5.13 -16.60
CA SER A 415 -28.81 5.61 -17.71
C SER A 415 -27.35 5.16 -17.86
N LEU A 416 -27.17 4.35 -18.92
CA LEU A 416 -26.12 4.35 -19.97
C LEU A 416 -24.65 4.26 -19.54
N ILE A 417 -24.04 3.09 -19.81
CA ILE A 417 -22.72 2.82 -20.44
C ILE A 417 -22.21 1.46 -19.90
N ASP A 418 -22.22 0.41 -20.73
CA ASP A 418 -21.11 -0.55 -20.94
C ASP A 418 -21.53 -1.70 -21.90
N GLY A 419 -21.48 -1.45 -23.22
CA GLY A 419 -21.75 -2.44 -24.27
C GLY A 419 -20.60 -2.66 -25.27
N GLU A 420 -19.63 -1.73 -25.35
CA GLU A 420 -18.62 -1.72 -26.43
C GLU A 420 -17.41 -2.64 -26.13
N VAL A 421 -16.99 -2.80 -24.87
CA VAL A 421 -15.77 -3.56 -24.51
C VAL A 421 -15.94 -5.08 -24.72
N GLU A 422 -17.16 -5.59 -24.55
CA GLU A 422 -17.44 -7.03 -24.64
C GLU A 422 -17.60 -7.50 -26.10
N GLU A 423 -18.04 -6.60 -27.00
CA GLU A 423 -18.09 -6.86 -28.44
C GLU A 423 -16.70 -6.89 -29.07
N ASP A 424 -15.78 -5.99 -28.67
CA ASP A 424 -14.42 -5.91 -29.21
C ASP A 424 -13.58 -7.16 -28.89
N ILE A 425 -13.69 -7.70 -27.68
CA ILE A 425 -12.99 -8.94 -27.29
C ILE A 425 -13.56 -10.14 -28.05
N GLN A 426 -14.87 -10.21 -28.23
CA GLN A 426 -15.49 -11.26 -29.04
C GLN A 426 -15.15 -11.14 -30.53
N LEU A 427 -15.01 -9.93 -31.04
CA LEU A 427 -14.58 -9.65 -32.40
C LEU A 427 -13.12 -10.09 -32.60
N LEU A 428 -12.23 -9.73 -31.69
CA LEU A 428 -10.81 -10.15 -31.66
C LEU A 428 -10.65 -11.68 -31.58
N MET A 429 -11.46 -12.36 -30.77
CA MET A 429 -11.47 -13.83 -30.68
C MET A 429 -11.93 -14.51 -31.98
N LYS A 430 -12.76 -13.84 -32.79
CA LYS A 430 -13.23 -14.34 -34.09
C LYS A 430 -12.28 -13.98 -35.23
N SER A 431 -11.59 -12.85 -35.16
CA SER A 431 -10.77 -12.33 -36.26
C SER A 431 -9.34 -12.88 -36.28
N ASP A 432 -8.69 -13.09 -35.13
CA ASP A 432 -7.33 -13.64 -35.09
C ASP A 432 -7.05 -14.48 -33.81
N PRO A 433 -7.40 -15.78 -33.84
CA PRO A 433 -7.14 -16.70 -32.72
C PRO A 433 -5.65 -16.90 -32.42
N SER A 434 -4.77 -16.65 -33.39
CA SER A 434 -3.32 -16.84 -33.23
C SER A 434 -2.72 -15.74 -32.37
N LEU A 435 -3.13 -14.48 -32.60
CA LEU A 435 -2.72 -13.33 -31.81
C LEU A 435 -3.14 -13.45 -30.34
N MET A 436 -4.36 -13.95 -30.07
CA MET A 436 -4.82 -14.21 -28.70
C MET A 436 -4.04 -15.32 -28.01
N LYS A 437 -3.67 -16.37 -28.73
CA LYS A 437 -2.82 -17.45 -28.20
C LYS A 437 -1.41 -16.93 -27.89
N ASP A 438 -0.87 -16.05 -28.73
CA ASP A 438 0.45 -15.45 -28.52
C ASP A 438 0.46 -14.48 -27.34
N ILE A 439 -0.59 -13.66 -27.19
CA ILE A 439 -0.77 -12.77 -26.03
C ILE A 439 -0.92 -13.59 -24.74
N ALA A 440 -1.76 -14.63 -24.75
CA ALA A 440 -1.95 -15.50 -23.60
C ALA A 440 -0.67 -16.26 -23.24
N SER A 441 0.07 -16.75 -24.24
CA SER A 441 1.34 -17.45 -24.03
C SER A 441 2.40 -16.49 -23.48
N LYS A 442 2.48 -15.26 -24.00
CA LYS A 442 3.41 -14.24 -23.51
C LYS A 442 3.10 -13.87 -22.06
N TYR A 443 1.84 -13.65 -21.73
CA TYR A 443 1.42 -13.32 -20.37
C TYR A 443 1.66 -14.49 -19.40
N THR A 444 1.41 -15.72 -19.85
CA THR A 444 1.69 -16.94 -19.08
C THR A 444 3.18 -17.07 -18.81
N ASN A 445 4.02 -16.88 -19.82
CA ASN A 445 5.48 -16.95 -19.68
C ASN A 445 6.00 -15.86 -18.74
N ASP A 446 5.48 -14.63 -18.82
CA ASP A 446 5.86 -13.54 -17.92
C ASP A 446 5.48 -13.83 -16.46
N VAL A 447 4.30 -14.43 -16.24
CA VAL A 447 3.86 -14.84 -14.89
C VAL A 447 4.72 -15.99 -14.36
N VAL A 448 5.01 -17.00 -15.17
CA VAL A 448 5.87 -18.12 -14.78
C VAL A 448 7.28 -17.63 -14.46
N ALA A 449 7.88 -16.77 -15.29
CA ALA A 449 9.19 -16.19 -15.05
C ALA A 449 9.25 -15.37 -13.75
N ARG A 450 8.19 -14.62 -13.44
CA ARG A 450 8.09 -13.89 -12.15
C ARG A 450 7.99 -14.83 -10.96
N LEU A 451 7.20 -15.90 -11.06
CA LEU A 451 7.06 -16.90 -10.01
C LEU A 451 8.37 -17.65 -9.77
N ASP A 452 9.10 -17.97 -10.84
CA ASP A 452 10.44 -18.58 -10.75
C ASP A 452 11.45 -17.64 -10.07
N ASN A 453 11.47 -16.35 -10.45
CA ASN A 453 12.34 -15.36 -9.80
C ASN A 453 11.98 -15.16 -8.31
N MET A 454 10.69 -15.14 -7.96
CA MET A 454 10.26 -15.06 -6.56
C MET A 454 10.68 -16.32 -5.78
N ARG A 455 10.56 -17.51 -6.37
CA ARG A 455 11.03 -18.76 -5.78
C ARG A 455 12.53 -18.69 -5.49
N GLU A 456 13.34 -18.25 -6.44
CA GLU A 456 14.80 -18.11 -6.26
C GLU A 456 15.17 -17.11 -5.16
N GLN A 457 14.47 -15.99 -5.07
CA GLN A 457 14.68 -15.01 -4.00
C GLN A 457 14.32 -15.58 -2.62
N LEU A 458 13.24 -16.36 -2.53
CA LEU A 458 12.82 -17.02 -1.30
C LEU A 458 13.85 -18.07 -0.85
N GLU A 459 14.39 -18.87 -1.78
CA GLU A 459 15.44 -19.86 -1.49
C GLU A 459 16.72 -19.18 -0.97
N LYS A 460 17.16 -18.08 -1.59
CA LYS A 460 18.30 -17.29 -1.10
C LYS A 460 18.08 -16.74 0.31
N LEU A 461 16.86 -16.28 0.60
CA LEU A 461 16.51 -15.78 1.92
C LEU A 461 16.47 -16.91 2.96
N LEU A 462 15.95 -18.08 2.57
CA LEU A 462 15.97 -19.29 3.40
C LEU A 462 17.40 -19.75 3.71
N ASP A 463 18.33 -19.68 2.75
CA ASP A 463 19.74 -19.99 2.98
C ASP A 463 20.39 -19.01 3.98
N ASN A 464 20.10 -17.70 3.86
CA ASN A 464 20.58 -16.69 4.80
C ASN A 464 20.00 -16.89 6.23
N VAL A 465 18.74 -17.31 6.35
CA VAL A 465 18.14 -17.63 7.64
C VAL A 465 18.71 -18.94 8.20
N ALA A 466 18.88 -19.98 7.38
CA ALA A 466 19.40 -21.27 7.83
C ALA A 466 20.86 -21.19 8.30
N THR A 467 21.68 -20.33 7.68
CA THR A 467 23.08 -20.08 8.10
C THR A 467 23.21 -19.32 9.42
N THR A 468 22.17 -18.59 9.82
CA THR A 468 22.14 -17.82 11.07
C THR A 468 21.44 -18.56 12.22
N CYS A 469 20.86 -19.73 11.94
CA CYS A 469 20.21 -20.56 12.95
C CYS A 469 21.21 -21.27 13.86
N ARG A 470 20.87 -21.39 15.15
CA ARG A 470 21.63 -22.25 16.07
C ARG A 470 21.49 -23.72 15.67
N THR A 471 22.50 -24.53 16.00
CA THR A 471 22.42 -25.98 15.82
C THR A 471 21.28 -26.58 16.65
N MET A 472 20.48 -27.44 16.01
CA MET A 472 19.39 -28.17 16.67
C MET A 472 19.95 -29.24 17.61
N SER A 473 19.36 -29.35 18.80
CA SER A 473 19.67 -30.37 19.79
C SER A 473 19.24 -31.76 19.31
N ARG A 474 19.76 -32.80 19.96
CA ARG A 474 19.42 -34.19 19.64
C ARG A 474 17.91 -34.48 19.77
N GLY A 475 17.23 -33.84 20.73
CA GLY A 475 15.77 -33.95 20.88
C GLY A 475 15.03 -33.33 19.70
N GLU A 476 15.39 -32.10 19.32
CA GLU A 476 14.78 -31.38 18.20
C GLU A 476 14.97 -32.11 16.86
N LYS A 477 16.12 -32.75 16.65
CA LYS A 477 16.39 -33.59 15.47
C LYS A 477 15.49 -34.84 15.43
N ARG A 478 15.18 -35.47 16.58
CA ARG A 478 14.21 -36.59 16.67
C ARG A 478 12.78 -36.16 16.36
N ASP A 479 12.37 -35.01 16.88
CA ASP A 479 11.02 -34.49 16.63
C ASP A 479 10.83 -34.11 15.15
N LEU A 480 11.86 -33.56 14.53
CA LEU A 480 11.90 -33.30 13.10
C LEU A 480 11.82 -34.59 12.29
N GLN A 481 12.61 -35.61 12.64
CA GLN A 481 12.60 -36.93 12.00
C GLN A 481 11.19 -37.54 12.03
N LYS A 482 10.53 -37.51 13.20
CA LYS A 482 9.15 -37.99 13.35
C LYS A 482 8.18 -37.19 12.49
N SER A 483 8.34 -35.86 12.49
CA SER A 483 7.48 -34.96 11.72
C SER A 483 7.60 -35.14 10.21
N ILE A 484 8.79 -35.48 9.69
CA ILE A 484 9.00 -35.79 8.28
C ILE A 484 8.26 -37.08 7.91
N LYS A 485 8.32 -38.11 8.76
CA LYS A 485 7.61 -39.40 8.54
C LYS A 485 6.08 -39.25 8.52
N GLU A 486 5.55 -38.22 9.16
CA GLU A 486 4.11 -37.89 9.21
C GLU A 486 3.64 -37.00 8.02
N LEU A 487 4.52 -36.68 7.06
CA LEU A 487 4.14 -35.91 5.88
C LEU A 487 3.47 -36.79 4.79
N PRO A 488 2.44 -36.29 4.08
CA PRO A 488 1.86 -36.85 2.88
C PRO A 488 2.90 -36.98 1.78
N GLY A 489 2.73 -37.98 0.92
CA GLY A 489 3.67 -38.33 -0.14
C GLY A 489 4.08 -37.16 -1.05
N GLU A 490 3.14 -36.27 -1.38
CA GLU A 490 3.43 -35.09 -2.21
C GLU A 490 4.39 -34.09 -1.53
N ASN A 491 4.34 -33.98 -0.19
CA ASN A 491 5.24 -33.13 0.58
C ASN A 491 6.60 -33.80 0.84
N LEU A 492 6.69 -35.13 0.77
CA LEU A 492 7.96 -35.86 0.83
C LEU A 492 8.83 -35.58 -0.40
N LYS A 493 8.23 -35.34 -1.58
CA LYS A 493 8.98 -34.94 -2.79
C LYS A 493 9.78 -33.66 -2.57
N ARG A 494 9.18 -32.66 -1.90
CA ARG A 494 9.88 -31.41 -1.59
C ARG A 494 11.02 -31.60 -0.59
N VAL A 495 10.85 -32.49 0.39
CA VAL A 495 11.92 -32.86 1.32
C VAL A 495 13.09 -33.50 0.58
N ILE A 496 12.82 -34.40 -0.37
CA ILE A 496 13.84 -35.05 -1.20
C ILE A 496 14.57 -34.04 -2.09
N GLU A 497 13.86 -33.08 -2.70
CA GLU A 497 14.46 -31.99 -3.48
C GLU A 497 15.43 -31.15 -2.64
N ILE A 498 15.04 -30.74 -1.43
CA ILE A 498 15.91 -29.97 -0.53
C ILE A 498 17.19 -30.75 -0.21
N ILE A 499 17.09 -32.05 0.06
CA ILE A 499 18.24 -32.92 0.33
C ILE A 499 19.14 -33.01 -0.91
N LYS A 500 18.54 -33.23 -2.07
CA LYS A 500 19.25 -33.35 -3.35
C LYS A 500 20.01 -32.08 -3.69
N ASP A 501 19.35 -30.93 -3.64
CA ASP A 501 19.95 -29.64 -3.97
C ASP A 501 21.10 -29.32 -3.02
N HIS A 502 20.94 -29.65 -1.73
CA HIS A 502 21.99 -29.45 -0.73
C HIS A 502 23.20 -30.37 -0.94
N TYR A 503 22.98 -31.65 -1.28
CA TYR A 503 24.05 -32.60 -1.56
C TYR A 503 24.80 -32.24 -2.84
N VAL A 504 24.09 -31.84 -3.91
CA VAL A 504 24.69 -31.35 -5.15
C VAL A 504 25.54 -30.10 -4.89
N ALA A 505 25.03 -29.14 -4.12
CA ALA A 505 25.77 -27.94 -3.74
C ALA A 505 27.01 -28.25 -2.87
N SER A 506 26.95 -29.31 -2.06
CA SER A 506 28.03 -29.75 -1.17
C SER A 506 28.96 -30.79 -1.81
N GLY A 507 28.77 -31.14 -3.09
CA GLY A 507 29.57 -32.14 -3.80
C GLY A 507 29.41 -33.59 -3.32
N LYS A 508 28.33 -33.91 -2.58
CA LYS A 508 28.00 -35.28 -2.14
C LYS A 508 27.25 -36.02 -3.25
N GLU A 509 27.53 -37.32 -3.42
CA GLU A 509 26.78 -38.16 -4.35
C GLU A 509 25.34 -38.38 -3.88
N PHE A 510 24.40 -38.39 -4.83
CA PHE A 510 22.97 -38.59 -4.58
C PHE A 510 22.49 -39.88 -5.26
N SER A 511 22.09 -40.87 -4.47
CA SER A 511 21.63 -42.18 -4.92
C SER A 511 20.08 -42.28 -4.98
N ASP A 512 19.54 -43.30 -5.65
CA ASP A 512 18.09 -43.52 -5.76
C ASP A 512 17.41 -43.91 -4.42
N GLU A 513 18.22 -44.32 -3.43
CA GLU A 513 17.82 -44.48 -2.04
C GLU A 513 18.53 -43.42 -1.19
N VAL A 514 17.73 -42.54 -0.56
CA VAL A 514 18.25 -41.42 0.22
C VAL A 514 18.12 -41.78 1.69
N ILE A 515 19.26 -42.09 2.31
CA ILE A 515 19.37 -42.40 3.73
C ILE A 515 20.05 -41.21 4.42
N VAL A 516 19.26 -40.39 5.12
CA VAL A 516 19.76 -39.20 5.83
C VAL A 516 19.96 -39.52 7.30
N ASN A 517 21.19 -39.46 7.79
CA ASN A 517 21.48 -39.49 9.22
C ASN A 517 21.45 -38.06 9.76
N MET A 518 20.36 -37.69 10.44
CA MET A 518 20.15 -36.33 10.94
C MET A 518 21.21 -35.89 11.97
N GLU A 519 21.94 -36.82 12.59
CA GLU A 519 23.05 -36.49 13.51
C GLU A 519 24.32 -36.05 12.79
N GLU A 520 24.55 -36.54 11.58
CA GLU A 520 25.76 -36.30 10.78
C GLU A 520 25.61 -35.15 9.77
N GLU A 521 24.38 -34.72 9.49
CA GLU A 521 24.11 -33.59 8.60
C GLU A 521 24.35 -32.24 9.27
N ASP A 522 24.77 -31.27 8.44
CA ASP A 522 25.05 -29.91 8.87
C ASP A 522 23.79 -29.15 9.31
N SER A 523 24.00 -28.09 10.09
CA SER A 523 22.92 -27.31 10.67
C SER A 523 22.06 -26.59 9.64
N ILE A 524 22.58 -26.32 8.44
CA ILE A 524 21.85 -25.60 7.38
C ILE A 524 20.81 -26.53 6.78
N MET A 525 21.21 -27.74 6.37
CA MET A 525 20.31 -28.75 5.83
C MET A 525 19.18 -29.09 6.81
N VAL A 526 19.54 -29.35 8.08
CA VAL A 526 18.59 -29.70 9.13
C VAL A 526 17.61 -28.55 9.40
N SER A 527 18.08 -27.30 9.36
CA SER A 527 17.21 -26.12 9.54
C SER A 527 16.26 -25.93 8.35
N ARG A 528 16.71 -26.14 7.10
CA ARG A 528 15.84 -26.07 5.92
C ARG A 528 14.72 -27.12 5.97
N LEU A 529 15.05 -28.34 6.38
CA LEU A 529 14.06 -29.39 6.60
C LEU A 529 13.06 -29.00 7.70
N HIS A 530 13.53 -28.40 8.79
CA HIS A 530 12.68 -27.89 9.86
C HIS A 530 11.67 -26.85 9.37
N PHE A 531 12.12 -25.85 8.62
CA PHE A 531 11.25 -24.81 8.07
C PHE A 531 10.23 -25.38 7.07
N CYS A 532 10.65 -26.29 6.19
CA CYS A 532 9.76 -26.95 5.23
C CYS A 532 8.64 -27.71 5.95
N VAL A 533 8.99 -28.54 6.94
CA VAL A 533 8.03 -29.31 7.72
C VAL A 533 7.10 -28.40 8.52
N GLY A 534 7.64 -27.33 9.12
CA GLY A 534 6.88 -26.33 9.85
C GLY A 534 5.86 -25.61 8.98
N ALA A 535 6.26 -25.19 7.77
CA ALA A 535 5.37 -24.56 6.80
C ALA A 535 4.20 -25.48 6.41
N VAL A 536 4.47 -26.76 6.15
CA VAL A 536 3.43 -27.73 5.81
C VAL A 536 2.49 -27.99 6.99
N LYS A 537 3.01 -28.08 8.22
CA LYS A 537 2.18 -28.26 9.42
C LYS A 537 1.29 -27.04 9.68
N ASN A 538 1.82 -25.83 9.49
CA ASN A 538 1.04 -24.60 9.63
C ASN A 538 -0.02 -24.48 8.54
N ALA A 539 0.30 -24.82 7.29
CA ALA A 539 -0.67 -24.84 6.21
C ALA A 539 -1.83 -25.81 6.48
N ARG A 540 -1.56 -26.99 7.07
CA ARG A 540 -2.63 -27.92 7.48
C ARG A 540 -3.50 -27.38 8.60
N LYS A 541 -2.91 -26.77 9.62
CA LYS A 541 -3.66 -26.15 10.72
C LYS A 541 -4.56 -25.01 10.25
N LEU A 542 -4.16 -24.32 9.19
CA LEU A 542 -4.96 -23.25 8.57
C LEU A 542 -6.08 -23.80 7.66
N ALA A 543 -5.97 -25.07 7.22
CA ALA A 543 -6.94 -25.74 6.37
C ALA A 543 -7.95 -26.62 7.14
N SER A 544 -7.65 -26.95 8.40
CA SER A 544 -8.54 -27.64 9.37
C SER A 544 -9.31 -26.64 10.21
#